data_AF-A0A833FX59-F1
#
_entry.id   AF-A0A833FX59-F1
#
_cell.length_a   1.000
_cell.length_b   1.000
_cell.length_c   1.000
_cell.angle_alpha   90.00
_cell.angle_beta   90.00
_cell.angle_gamma   90.00
#
_symmetry.space_group_name_H-M   'P 1'
#
loop_
_entity.id
_entity.type
_entity.pdbx_description
1 polymer ?
#
loop_
_entity_poly.entity_id
_entity_poly.type
_entity_poly.pdbx_seq_one_letter_code
_entity_poly.pdbx_strand_id
1 'polypeptide(L)'
;MAKTPRPARRGGLPTKDEIVEYLTGAPEKTGKRELARAFGLKGGDRIALKRLLAEMTEEGTLIGNRKRLKEKGALAATAVILVTGTDSGGDLIGRPATWNEDGPPPRVRIREGRGRRGEALTLAAGDRVLARLEKLTAEDEAGIAYLALPIRKLAKERHRLLGIFRSNARGGGTIEPIDRRDLKEWPVDPHDTAGAGDGDLVRFEISTPHHHSRARIDEIVGNPADQRQISLIAVHAHGLPEEFSKAALEEADELEPIVATGRADLRNLALVT
;
A
#
# COMPACT_ATOMS: atom_id res chain seq x y z
N MET A 1 10.30 23.54 -0.36
CA MET A 1 8.98 23.98 0.15
C MET A 1 8.15 24.41 -1.04
N ALA A 2 7.21 23.58 -1.50
CA ALA A 2 6.34 23.97 -2.61
C ALA A 2 5.32 24.98 -2.09
N LYS A 3 5.28 26.17 -2.71
CA LYS A 3 4.30 27.22 -2.39
C LYS A 3 2.92 26.70 -2.76
N THR A 4 2.04 26.53 -1.78
CA THR A 4 0.60 26.40 -1.99
C THR A 4 0.13 27.55 -2.87
N PRO A 5 -0.64 27.32 -3.95
CA PRO A 5 -1.20 28.39 -4.74
C PRO A 5 -2.05 29.26 -3.81
N ARG A 6 -1.66 30.53 -3.70
CA ARG A 6 -2.35 31.50 -2.86
C ARG A 6 -3.55 31.98 -3.68
N PRO A 7 -4.79 31.64 -3.34
CA PRO A 7 -5.93 32.13 -4.11
C PRO A 7 -5.90 33.66 -4.12
N ALA A 8 -6.16 34.24 -5.28
CA ALA A 8 -6.19 35.68 -5.47
C ALA A 8 -7.18 36.27 -4.46
N ARG A 9 -6.74 37.26 -3.68
CA ARG A 9 -7.59 37.95 -2.69
C ARG A 9 -8.77 38.62 -3.41
N ARG A 10 -9.92 37.96 -3.42
CA ARG A 10 -11.21 38.60 -3.67
C ARG A 10 -11.96 38.53 -2.34
N GLY A 11 -12.18 39.69 -1.73
CA GLY A 11 -12.95 39.78 -0.49
C GLY A 11 -14.38 39.32 -0.76
N GLY A 12 -14.74 38.14 -0.25
CA GLY A 12 -16.04 37.53 -0.46
C GLY A 12 -16.04 36.07 -0.05
N LEU A 13 -17.23 35.46 0.02
CA LEU A 13 -17.37 34.02 0.22
C LEU A 13 -16.75 33.27 -0.97
N PRO A 14 -15.97 32.20 -0.73
CA PRO A 14 -15.49 31.34 -1.80
C PRO A 14 -16.64 30.57 -2.44
N THR A 15 -16.52 30.30 -3.73
CA THR A 15 -17.43 29.43 -4.49
C THR A 15 -17.20 27.95 -4.16
N LYS A 16 -18.17 27.10 -4.52
CA LYS A 16 -18.06 25.64 -4.33
C LYS A 16 -16.82 25.08 -5.06
N ASP A 17 -16.54 25.56 -6.27
CA ASP A 17 -15.41 25.11 -7.09
C ASP A 17 -14.06 25.54 -6.50
N GLU A 18 -13.94 26.78 -6.02
CA GLU A 18 -12.73 27.28 -5.35
C GLU A 18 -12.42 26.49 -4.06
N ILE A 19 -13.45 26.01 -3.36
CA ILE A 19 -13.26 25.15 -2.18
C ILE A 19 -12.70 23.78 -2.60
N VAL A 20 -13.21 23.17 -3.66
CA VAL A 20 -12.73 21.88 -4.17
C VAL A 20 -11.29 22.00 -4.68
N GLU A 21 -10.98 23.04 -5.44
CA GLU A 21 -9.63 23.32 -5.94
C GLU A 21 -8.63 23.54 -4.78
N TYR A 22 -9.04 24.25 -3.73
CA TYR A 22 -8.20 24.42 -2.56
C TYR A 22 -8.00 23.10 -1.79
N LEU A 23 -9.03 22.27 -1.66
CA LEU A 23 -8.93 20.98 -0.97
C LEU A 23 -8.06 19.97 -1.71
N THR A 24 -8.07 19.97 -3.04
CA THR A 24 -7.23 19.10 -3.88
C THR A 24 -5.75 19.50 -3.85
N GLY A 25 -5.45 20.81 -3.76
CA GLY A 25 -4.08 21.32 -3.67
C GLY A 25 -3.48 21.39 -2.25
N ALA A 26 -4.28 21.16 -1.20
CA ALA A 26 -3.87 21.35 0.19
C ALA A 26 -3.44 20.03 0.88
N PRO A 27 -2.55 20.09 1.89
CA PRO A 27 -2.13 18.91 2.64
C PRO A 27 -3.29 18.22 3.39
N GLU A 28 -3.12 16.94 3.71
CA GLU A 28 -4.10 16.01 4.32
C GLU A 28 -4.93 16.52 5.53
N LYS A 29 -4.51 17.62 6.17
CA LYS A 29 -5.15 18.19 7.36
C LYS A 29 -5.77 19.56 7.03
N THR A 30 -6.62 19.60 6.01
CA THR A 30 -7.38 20.81 5.68
C THR A 30 -8.77 20.74 6.32
N GLY A 31 -8.99 21.55 7.36
CA GLY A 31 -10.27 21.69 8.04
C GLY A 31 -10.88 23.08 7.85
N LYS A 32 -12.03 23.32 8.51
CA LYS A 32 -12.77 24.60 8.42
C LYS A 32 -11.92 25.81 8.81
N ARG A 33 -10.93 25.62 9.70
CA ARG A 33 -10.04 26.70 10.17
C ARG A 33 -8.99 27.06 9.13
N GLU A 34 -8.40 26.08 8.44
CA GLU A 34 -7.47 26.33 7.35
C GLU A 34 -8.18 27.02 6.17
N LEU A 35 -9.36 26.54 5.78
CA LEU A 35 -10.17 27.16 4.72
C LEU A 35 -10.50 28.63 5.03
N ALA A 36 -10.99 28.93 6.25
CA ALA A 36 -11.29 30.30 6.64
C ALA A 36 -10.06 31.21 6.64
N ARG A 37 -8.86 30.67 6.93
CA ARG A 37 -7.60 31.44 6.85
C ARG A 37 -7.13 31.65 5.41
N ALA A 38 -7.26 30.64 4.56
CA ALA A 38 -6.83 30.68 3.16
C ALA A 38 -7.60 31.75 2.37
N PHE A 39 -8.92 31.81 2.60
CA PHE A 39 -9.82 32.78 1.95
C PHE A 39 -9.98 34.09 2.73
N GLY A 40 -9.30 34.25 3.87
CA GLY A 40 -9.33 35.51 4.64
C GLY A 40 -10.67 35.85 5.30
N LEU A 41 -11.52 34.86 5.56
CA LEU A 41 -12.90 35.03 6.04
C LEU A 41 -12.96 35.41 7.52
N LYS A 42 -13.74 36.45 7.85
CA LYS A 42 -13.91 36.99 9.21
C LYS A 42 -15.38 36.97 9.63
N GLY A 43 -15.63 36.86 10.94
CA GLY A 43 -16.98 37.06 11.52
C GLY A 43 -18.10 36.25 10.84
N GLY A 44 -19.09 36.96 10.28
CA GLY A 44 -20.28 36.42 9.62
C GLY A 44 -19.99 35.52 8.41
N ASP A 45 -18.90 35.76 7.69
CA ASP A 45 -18.49 34.95 6.54
C ASP A 45 -18.17 33.50 6.93
N ARG A 46 -17.78 33.26 8.19
CA ARG A 46 -17.54 31.91 8.71
C ARG A 46 -18.84 31.12 8.89
N ILE A 47 -19.95 31.80 9.16
CA ILE A 47 -21.27 31.18 9.27
C ILE A 47 -21.77 30.80 7.88
N ALA A 48 -21.58 31.68 6.91
CA ALA A 48 -21.91 31.40 5.52
C ALA A 48 -21.05 30.27 4.94
N LEU A 49 -19.73 30.24 5.22
CA LEU A 49 -18.87 29.11 4.87
C LEU A 49 -19.35 27.81 5.52
N LYS A 50 -19.80 27.86 6.78
CA LYS A 50 -20.32 26.67 7.47
C LYS A 50 -21.57 26.13 6.76
N ARG A 51 -22.46 26.99 6.27
CA ARG A 51 -23.66 26.61 5.51
C ARG A 51 -23.28 26.01 4.16
N LEU A 52 -22.42 26.69 3.40
CA LEU A 52 -21.93 26.22 2.11
C LEU A 52 -21.24 24.85 2.21
N LEU A 53 -20.40 24.63 3.22
CA LEU A 53 -19.77 23.34 3.45
C LEU A 53 -20.76 22.26 3.88
N ALA A 54 -21.84 22.62 4.59
CA ALA A 54 -22.88 21.66 4.98
C ALA A 54 -23.69 21.24 3.75
N GLU A 55 -24.08 22.20 2.91
CA GLU A 55 -24.74 21.98 1.62
C GLU A 55 -23.90 21.07 0.71
N MET A 56 -22.60 21.36 0.55
CA MET A 56 -21.69 20.51 -0.23
C MET A 56 -21.47 19.10 0.36
N THR A 57 -21.70 18.92 1.67
CA THR A 57 -21.63 17.60 2.31
C THR A 57 -22.94 16.83 2.09
N GLU A 58 -24.07 17.53 2.11
CA GLU A 58 -25.42 16.99 1.87
C GLU A 58 -25.62 16.62 0.40
N GLU A 59 -25.07 17.41 -0.53
CA GLU A 59 -24.95 17.11 -1.96
C GLU A 59 -23.97 15.96 -2.24
N GLY A 60 -23.21 15.51 -1.23
CA GLY A 60 -22.23 14.44 -1.36
C GLY A 60 -20.93 14.83 -2.07
N THR A 61 -20.74 16.09 -2.45
CA THR A 61 -19.51 16.58 -3.09
C THR A 61 -18.30 16.52 -2.15
N LEU A 62 -18.52 16.65 -0.83
CA LEU A 62 -17.48 16.58 0.20
C LEU A 62 -17.78 15.49 1.24
N ILE A 63 -16.76 14.75 1.66
CA ILE A 63 -16.81 13.80 2.77
C ILE A 63 -15.81 14.25 3.84
N GLY A 64 -16.25 14.30 5.10
CA GLY A 64 -15.32 14.58 6.20
C GLY A 64 -15.96 15.14 7.48
N ASN A 65 -15.12 15.30 8.50
CA ASN A 65 -15.50 15.88 9.79
C ASN A 65 -14.95 17.32 9.90
N ARG A 66 -15.35 18.08 10.92
CA ARG A 66 -14.97 19.48 11.17
C ARG A 66 -13.45 19.77 11.07
N LYS A 67 -12.62 18.74 11.27
CA LYS A 67 -11.15 18.77 11.26
C LYS A 67 -10.50 18.26 9.97
N ARG A 68 -11.21 17.52 9.10
CA ARG A 68 -10.69 16.93 7.86
C ARG A 68 -11.81 16.89 6.84
N LEU A 69 -11.71 17.71 5.80
CA LEU A 69 -12.64 17.72 4.67
C LEU A 69 -11.91 17.24 3.42
N LYS A 70 -12.52 16.36 2.62
CA LYS A 70 -12.01 15.91 1.33
C LYS A 70 -13.14 15.87 0.31
N GLU A 71 -12.81 16.05 -0.97
CA GLU A 71 -13.76 15.80 -2.07
C GLU A 71 -14.12 14.30 -2.10
N LYS A 72 -15.39 13.98 -2.31
CA LYS A 72 -15.87 12.59 -2.45
C LYS A 72 -15.23 11.98 -3.70
N GLY A 73 -14.63 10.79 -3.56
CA GLY A 73 -13.94 10.14 -4.68
C GLY A 73 -12.57 10.74 -5.07
N ALA A 74 -12.02 11.69 -4.30
CA ALA A 74 -10.67 12.20 -4.54
C ALA A 74 -9.61 11.42 -3.75
N LEU A 75 -8.49 11.10 -4.40
CA LEU A 75 -7.32 10.55 -3.73
C LEU A 75 -6.58 11.62 -2.92
N ALA A 76 -5.96 11.22 -1.81
CA ALA A 76 -5.10 12.11 -1.04
C ALA A 76 -3.89 12.54 -1.87
N ALA A 77 -3.37 13.75 -1.63
CA ALA A 77 -2.19 14.29 -2.32
C ALA A 77 -0.94 13.39 -2.23
N THR A 78 -0.89 12.44 -1.30
CA THR A 78 0.13 11.39 -1.25
C THR A 78 -0.54 10.08 -0.89
N ALA A 79 -0.31 9.04 -1.68
CA ALA A 79 -0.90 7.72 -1.47
C ALA A 79 0.07 6.61 -1.89
N VAL A 80 -0.22 5.40 -1.43
CA VAL A 80 0.45 4.19 -1.91
C VAL A 80 -0.25 3.71 -3.16
N ILE A 81 0.50 3.61 -4.26
CA ILE A 81 0.01 3.11 -5.55
C ILE A 81 0.57 1.72 -5.78
N LEU A 82 -0.30 0.79 -6.16
CA LEU A 82 0.05 -0.52 -6.67
C LEU A 82 0.20 -0.43 -8.19
N VAL A 83 1.38 -0.74 -8.70
CA VAL A 83 1.65 -0.81 -10.15
C VAL A 83 0.90 -2.00 -10.71
N THR A 84 0.01 -1.78 -11.69
CA THR A 84 -0.78 -2.85 -12.32
C THR A 84 -0.19 -3.33 -13.63
N GLY A 85 0.59 -2.50 -14.33
CA GLY A 85 1.17 -2.83 -15.63
C GLY A 85 1.60 -1.58 -16.39
N THR A 86 1.75 -1.70 -17.70
CA THR A 86 1.97 -0.58 -18.63
C THR A 86 0.76 -0.35 -19.53
N ASP A 87 0.55 0.88 -19.98
CA ASP A 87 -0.40 1.18 -21.06
C ASP A 87 0.20 0.88 -22.45
N SER A 88 -0.60 1.08 -23.50
CA SER A 88 -0.20 0.88 -24.90
C SER A 88 0.94 1.81 -25.35
N GLY A 89 1.21 2.89 -24.62
CA GLY A 89 2.31 3.82 -24.84
C GLY A 89 3.60 3.43 -24.11
N GLY A 90 3.57 2.38 -23.27
CA GLY A 90 4.69 1.93 -22.46
C GLY A 90 4.79 2.63 -21.09
N ASP A 91 3.84 3.48 -20.73
CA ASP A 91 3.83 4.15 -19.43
C ASP A 91 3.25 3.27 -18.34
N LEU A 92 3.83 3.33 -17.15
CA LEU A 92 3.35 2.55 -16.01
C LEU A 92 1.97 3.05 -15.54
N ILE A 93 1.05 2.12 -15.34
CA ILE A 93 -0.27 2.36 -14.78
C ILE A 93 -0.38 1.64 -13.43
N GLY A 94 -1.12 2.25 -12.50
CA GLY A 94 -1.45 1.67 -11.22
C GLY A 94 -2.80 2.12 -10.69
N ARG A 95 -3.09 1.66 -9.48
CA ARG A 95 -4.28 2.00 -8.71
C ARG A 95 -3.91 2.25 -7.25
N PRO A 96 -4.68 3.04 -6.49
CA PRO A 96 -4.47 3.16 -5.05
C PRO A 96 -4.49 1.78 -4.38
N ALA A 97 -3.52 1.53 -3.51
CA ALA A 97 -3.44 0.27 -2.76
C ALA A 97 -4.57 0.14 -1.72
N THR A 98 -5.17 1.26 -1.33
CA THR A 98 -6.32 1.31 -0.42
C THR A 98 -7.35 2.27 -1.00
N TRP A 99 -8.58 1.80 -1.19
CA TRP A 99 -9.71 2.56 -1.71
C TRP A 99 -10.93 2.25 -0.86
N ASN A 100 -11.45 3.27 -0.17
CA ASN A 100 -12.53 3.13 0.82
C ASN A 100 -13.80 3.88 0.39
N GLU A 101 -13.93 4.20 -0.90
CA GLU A 101 -15.07 4.92 -1.47
C GLU A 101 -15.90 3.97 -2.35
N ASP A 102 -17.18 4.29 -2.55
CA ASP A 102 -18.05 3.52 -3.43
C ASP A 102 -17.67 3.71 -4.91
N GLY A 103 -17.39 2.62 -5.61
CA GLY A 103 -17.04 2.59 -7.04
C GLY A 103 -15.64 2.05 -7.36
N PRO A 104 -15.31 1.86 -8.63
CA PRO A 104 -13.99 1.35 -9.05
C PRO A 104 -12.88 2.36 -8.68
N PRO A 105 -11.73 1.89 -8.19
CA PRO A 105 -10.63 2.78 -7.84
C PRO A 105 -10.11 3.50 -9.10
N PRO A 106 -9.77 4.80 -9.00
CA PRO A 106 -9.30 5.57 -10.16
C PRO A 106 -7.96 5.04 -10.67
N ARG A 107 -7.79 5.06 -11.99
CA ARG A 107 -6.52 4.71 -12.65
C ARG A 107 -5.53 5.85 -12.51
N VAL A 108 -4.28 5.49 -12.25
CA VAL A 108 -3.19 6.43 -12.00
C VAL A 108 -2.02 6.12 -12.93
N ARG A 109 -1.52 7.10 -13.68
CA ARG A 109 -0.29 6.96 -14.46
C ARG A 109 0.91 7.27 -13.60
N ILE A 110 1.92 6.42 -13.63
CA ILE A 110 3.10 6.50 -12.77
C ILE A 110 4.25 6.98 -13.65
N ARG A 111 4.77 8.17 -13.38
CA ARG A 111 5.97 8.64 -14.08
C ARG A 111 7.17 7.82 -13.63
N GLU A 112 8.09 7.60 -14.56
CA GLU A 112 9.43 7.16 -14.22
C GLU A 112 10.06 8.21 -13.29
N GLY A 113 10.38 7.78 -12.07
CA GLY A 113 10.82 8.64 -10.99
C GLY A 113 12.26 8.35 -10.61
N ARG A 114 12.95 9.38 -10.13
CA ARG A 114 14.18 9.18 -9.36
C ARG A 114 13.86 9.25 -7.88
N GLY A 115 14.39 8.31 -7.10
CA GLY A 115 14.23 8.28 -5.66
C GLY A 115 14.85 9.51 -4.99
N ARG A 116 14.63 9.65 -3.68
CA ARG A 116 15.12 10.78 -2.88
C ARG A 116 16.64 11.01 -2.94
N ARG A 117 17.41 10.00 -3.35
CA ARG A 117 18.88 10.04 -3.53
C ARG A 117 19.33 10.15 -5.00
N GLY A 118 18.41 10.36 -5.94
CA GLY A 118 18.71 10.50 -7.37
C GLY A 118 18.84 9.18 -8.14
N GLU A 119 18.70 8.04 -7.48
CA GLU A 119 18.66 6.71 -8.11
C GLU A 119 17.40 6.52 -8.97
N ALA A 120 17.52 5.86 -10.11
CA ALA A 120 16.35 5.51 -10.93
C ALA A 120 15.50 4.48 -10.17
N LEU A 121 14.23 4.82 -9.90
CA LEU A 121 13.29 3.86 -9.31
C LEU A 121 12.78 2.94 -10.41
N THR A 122 13.33 1.73 -10.47
CA THR A 122 12.84 0.68 -11.37
C THR A 122 11.58 0.08 -10.75
N LEU A 123 10.44 0.32 -11.41
CA LEU A 123 9.11 -0.13 -11.00
C LEU A 123 8.57 -1.12 -12.03
N ALA A 124 8.02 -2.22 -11.55
CA ALA A 124 7.39 -3.28 -12.33
C ALA A 124 5.97 -3.56 -11.83
N ALA A 125 5.18 -4.26 -12.65
CA ALA A 125 3.85 -4.71 -12.25
C ALA A 125 3.90 -5.50 -10.93
N GLY A 126 3.00 -5.18 -10.00
CA GLY A 126 2.95 -5.75 -8.65
C GLY A 126 3.80 -5.03 -7.60
N ASP A 127 4.58 -4.01 -7.98
CA ASP A 127 5.30 -3.17 -7.02
C ASP A 127 4.35 -2.19 -6.31
N ARG A 128 4.69 -1.85 -5.06
CA ARG A 128 4.03 -0.77 -4.32
C ARG A 128 4.95 0.43 -4.25
N VAL A 129 4.43 1.60 -4.54
CA VAL A 129 5.21 2.84 -4.54
C VAL A 129 4.48 3.91 -3.73
N LEU A 130 5.21 4.58 -2.86
CA LEU A 130 4.70 5.80 -2.22
C LEU A 130 4.89 6.93 -3.21
N ALA A 131 3.78 7.52 -3.66
CA ALA A 131 3.79 8.57 -4.67
C ALA A 131 3.01 9.81 -4.23
N ARG A 132 3.48 10.97 -4.67
CA ARG A 132 2.66 12.19 -4.67
C ARG A 132 1.71 12.12 -5.85
N LEU A 133 0.46 12.46 -5.64
CA LEU A 133 -0.57 12.45 -6.67
C LEU A 133 -0.91 13.87 -7.13
N GLU A 134 -1.03 14.03 -8.45
CA GLU A 134 -1.50 15.24 -9.11
C GLU A 134 -2.74 14.86 -9.94
N LYS A 135 -3.87 15.53 -9.70
CA LYS A 135 -5.12 15.31 -10.46
C LYS A 135 -4.92 15.89 -11.86
N LEU A 136 -5.21 15.10 -12.90
CA LEU A 136 -5.14 15.58 -14.28
C LEU A 136 -6.43 16.36 -14.58
N THR A 137 -6.30 17.55 -15.15
CA THR A 137 -7.42 18.47 -15.45
C THR A 137 -8.21 18.07 -16.70
N ALA A 138 -7.62 17.25 -17.55
CA ALA A 138 -8.31 16.55 -18.62
C ALA A 138 -8.20 15.05 -18.32
N GLU A 139 -9.32 14.34 -18.35
CA GLU A 139 -9.27 12.89 -18.46
C GLU A 139 -8.60 12.59 -19.80
N ASP A 140 -7.35 12.12 -19.78
CA ASP A 140 -6.70 11.61 -20.99
C ASP A 140 -7.62 10.56 -21.63
N GLU A 141 -7.55 10.39 -22.96
CA GLU A 141 -8.38 9.46 -23.75
C GLU A 141 -8.43 8.01 -23.21
N ALA A 142 -7.54 7.65 -22.25
CA ALA A 142 -7.46 6.37 -21.57
C ALA A 142 -8.17 6.30 -20.18
N GLY A 143 -8.88 7.34 -19.73
CA GLY A 143 -9.59 7.34 -18.43
C GLY A 143 -8.66 7.38 -17.22
N ILE A 144 -7.55 8.12 -17.34
CA ILE A 144 -6.54 8.30 -16.27
C ILE A 144 -6.85 9.58 -15.52
N ALA A 145 -7.15 9.47 -14.22
CA ALA A 145 -7.56 10.62 -13.41
C ALA A 145 -6.39 11.28 -12.66
N TYR A 146 -5.28 10.56 -12.47
CA TYR A 146 -4.16 11.03 -11.65
C TYR A 146 -2.79 10.68 -12.23
N LEU A 147 -1.84 11.57 -11.99
CA LEU A 147 -0.41 11.36 -12.21
C LEU A 147 0.28 11.10 -10.87
N ALA A 148 0.98 9.97 -10.76
CA ALA A 148 1.80 9.59 -9.62
C ALA A 148 3.27 9.93 -9.89
N LEU A 149 3.84 10.73 -8.99
CA LEU A 149 5.26 11.03 -8.90
C LEU A 149 5.89 10.15 -7.82
N PRO A 150 6.65 9.10 -8.18
CA PRO A 150 7.28 8.21 -7.22
C PRO A 150 8.20 8.96 -6.25
N ILE A 151 8.02 8.73 -4.96
CA ILE A 151 8.92 9.23 -3.91
C ILE A 151 9.92 8.13 -3.53
N ARG A 152 9.40 6.93 -3.29
CA ARG A 152 10.17 5.71 -3.00
C ARG A 152 9.36 4.47 -3.32
N LYS A 153 10.04 3.44 -3.82
CA LYS A 153 9.49 2.08 -3.87
C LYS A 153 9.32 1.57 -2.43
N LEU A 154 8.18 0.95 -2.16
CA LEU A 154 7.93 0.24 -0.91
C LEU A 154 8.28 -1.22 -1.14
N ALA A 155 8.86 -1.87 -0.13
CA ALA A 155 9.03 -3.30 -0.15
C ALA A 155 7.66 -3.96 -0.39
N LYS A 156 7.64 -5.04 -1.18
CA LYS A 156 6.45 -5.83 -1.42
C LYS A 156 6.00 -6.36 -0.06
N GLU A 157 4.85 -5.88 0.43
CA GLU A 157 4.39 -6.22 1.77
C GLU A 157 3.95 -7.68 1.79
N ARG A 158 4.86 -8.53 2.23
CA ARG A 158 4.60 -9.86 2.81
C ARG A 158 5.61 -10.08 3.92
N HIS A 159 5.52 -9.30 4.99
CA HIS A 159 6.21 -9.66 6.23
C HIS A 159 5.39 -10.71 6.94
N ARG A 160 5.38 -11.91 6.38
CA ARG A 160 5.05 -13.10 7.17
C ARG A 160 6.27 -13.35 8.05
N LEU A 161 6.19 -12.92 9.31
CA LEU A 161 7.29 -13.06 10.26
C LEU A 161 7.32 -14.51 10.77
N LEU A 162 8.51 -15.01 11.07
CA LEU A 162 8.67 -16.28 11.78
C LEU A 162 8.97 -16.01 13.26
N GLY A 163 8.38 -16.82 14.13
CA GLY A 163 8.57 -16.74 15.57
C GLY A 163 8.26 -18.06 16.27
N ILE A 164 8.63 -18.15 17.54
CA ILE A 164 8.30 -19.31 18.39
C ILE A 164 7.09 -18.94 19.23
N PHE A 165 6.03 -19.73 19.15
CA PHE A 165 4.83 -19.51 19.97
C PHE A 165 5.02 -20.03 21.39
N ARG A 166 4.71 -19.20 22.39
CA ARG A 166 4.66 -19.55 23.80
C ARG A 166 3.23 -19.43 24.30
N SER A 167 2.66 -20.54 24.73
CA SER A 167 1.28 -20.58 25.22
C SER A 167 1.20 -20.02 26.65
N ASN A 168 0.12 -19.30 26.95
CA ASN A 168 -0.14 -18.79 28.30
C ASN A 168 -1.20 -19.63 29.01
N ALA A 169 -1.05 -19.82 30.33
CA ALA A 169 -1.99 -20.61 31.15
C ALA A 169 -3.44 -20.07 31.16
N ARG A 170 -3.65 -18.80 30.79
CA ARG A 170 -4.97 -18.15 30.68
C ARG A 170 -5.56 -18.19 29.26
N GLY A 171 -4.93 -18.89 28.33
CA GLY A 171 -5.26 -18.92 26.90
C GLY A 171 -4.49 -17.86 26.10
N GLY A 172 -4.40 -18.08 24.78
CA GLY A 172 -3.57 -17.28 23.89
C GLY A 172 -2.08 -17.51 24.15
N GLY A 173 -1.26 -16.53 23.84
CA GLY A 173 0.18 -16.66 24.03
C GLY A 173 0.96 -15.45 23.60
N THR A 174 2.26 -15.65 23.45
CA THR A 174 3.21 -14.66 22.98
C THR A 174 4.09 -15.30 21.91
N ILE A 175 4.42 -14.58 20.86
CA ILE A 175 5.41 -15.02 19.88
C ILE A 175 6.74 -14.37 20.20
N GLU A 176 7.73 -15.21 20.45
CA GLU A 176 9.13 -14.83 20.65
C GLU A 176 9.83 -14.75 19.29
N PRO A 177 10.69 -13.75 19.07
CA PRO A 177 11.50 -13.65 17.87
C PRO A 177 12.56 -14.76 17.82
N ILE A 178 12.87 -15.25 16.62
CA ILE A 178 13.91 -16.27 16.41
C ILE A 178 15.31 -15.64 16.41
N ASP A 179 15.42 -14.40 15.94
CA ASP A 179 16.65 -13.63 16.07
C ASP A 179 16.72 -13.01 17.47
N ARG A 180 17.77 -13.37 18.22
CA ARG A 180 18.04 -12.84 19.57
C ARG A 180 18.33 -11.33 19.58
N ARG A 181 18.61 -10.71 18.43
CA ARG A 181 18.79 -9.26 18.29
C ARG A 181 17.45 -8.52 18.35
N ASP A 182 16.38 -9.17 17.92
CA ASP A 182 15.04 -8.67 18.09
C ASP A 182 14.57 -9.04 19.50
N LEU A 183 14.32 -8.03 20.33
CA LEU A 183 13.84 -8.21 21.71
C LEU A 183 12.32 -8.02 21.82
N LYS A 184 11.64 -7.98 20.68
CA LYS A 184 10.23 -7.62 20.62
C LYS A 184 9.36 -8.86 20.52
N GLU A 185 8.64 -9.09 21.59
CA GLU A 185 7.60 -10.10 21.69
C GLU A 185 6.26 -9.58 21.17
N TRP A 186 5.45 -10.49 20.63
CA TRP A 186 4.13 -10.16 20.09
C TRP A 186 3.03 -10.96 20.80
N PRO A 187 2.10 -10.30 21.51
CA PRO A 187 0.99 -11.00 22.14
C PRO A 187 0.00 -11.53 21.08
N VAL A 188 -0.52 -12.73 21.31
CA VAL A 188 -1.49 -13.42 20.45
C VAL A 188 -2.74 -13.73 21.27
N ASP A 189 -3.90 -13.38 20.73
CA ASP A 189 -5.18 -13.68 21.38
C ASP A 189 -5.55 -15.16 21.25
N PRO A 190 -6.36 -15.72 22.16
CA PRO A 190 -6.76 -17.14 22.12
C PRO A 190 -7.39 -17.59 20.80
N HIS A 191 -8.08 -16.68 20.09
CA HIS A 191 -8.72 -16.96 18.81
C HIS A 191 -7.76 -16.89 17.61
N ASP A 192 -6.60 -16.28 17.79
CA ASP A 192 -5.63 -15.99 16.73
C ASP A 192 -4.40 -16.93 16.79
N THR A 193 -4.48 -18.01 17.59
CA THR A 193 -3.39 -18.98 17.76
C THR A 193 -3.31 -20.01 16.64
N ALA A 194 -4.35 -20.13 15.80
CA ALA A 194 -4.50 -21.17 14.77
C ALA A 194 -4.31 -22.62 15.29
N GLY A 195 -4.40 -22.85 16.60
CA GLY A 195 -4.14 -24.14 17.23
C GLY A 195 -2.67 -24.46 17.53
N ALA A 196 -1.76 -23.47 17.46
CA ALA A 196 -0.35 -23.66 17.76
C ALA A 196 -0.11 -24.13 19.20
N GLY A 197 0.81 -25.08 19.36
CA GLY A 197 1.28 -25.59 20.64
C GLY A 197 2.47 -24.80 21.19
N ASP A 198 2.78 -25.00 22.48
CA ASP A 198 3.94 -24.35 23.11
C ASP A 198 5.25 -24.82 22.46
N GLY A 199 6.06 -23.87 22.01
CA GLY A 199 7.35 -24.12 21.37
C GLY A 199 7.27 -24.33 19.85
N ASP A 200 6.09 -24.25 19.24
CA ASP A 200 5.96 -24.37 17.80
C ASP A 200 6.57 -23.16 17.07
N LEU A 201 7.27 -23.44 15.98
CA LEU A 201 7.63 -22.46 14.99
C LEU A 201 6.37 -22.07 14.21
N VAL A 202 6.06 -20.79 14.19
CA VAL A 202 4.84 -20.26 13.59
C VAL A 202 5.15 -19.09 12.66
N ARG A 203 4.33 -18.99 11.61
CA ARG A 203 4.32 -17.87 10.70
C ARG A 203 3.16 -16.94 11.08
N PHE A 204 3.44 -15.67 11.28
CA PHE A 204 2.47 -14.72 11.83
C PHE A 204 2.51 -13.35 11.15
N GLU A 205 1.37 -12.67 11.26
CA GLU A 205 1.18 -11.30 10.82
C GLU A 205 0.91 -10.38 12.02
N ILE A 206 1.42 -9.14 11.94
CA ILE A 206 1.15 -8.13 12.96
C ILE A 206 -0.15 -7.41 12.61
N SER A 207 -1.17 -7.62 13.42
CA SER A 207 -2.40 -6.83 13.43
C SER A 207 -2.20 -5.60 14.31
N THR A 208 -2.56 -4.41 13.81
CA THR A 208 -2.53 -3.16 14.59
C THR A 208 -3.92 -2.54 14.75
N PRO A 209 -4.80 -3.09 15.60
CA PRO A 209 -6.03 -2.41 15.95
C PRO A 209 -5.74 -1.31 16.99
N HIS A 210 -5.66 -0.09 16.50
CA HIS A 210 -5.80 1.21 17.18
C HIS A 210 -4.90 1.58 18.38
N HIS A 211 -4.45 0.69 19.28
CA HIS A 211 -3.57 1.09 20.41
C HIS A 211 -2.55 0.04 20.88
N HIS A 212 -2.67 -1.23 20.48
CA HIS A 212 -1.68 -2.27 20.80
C HIS A 212 -1.47 -3.18 19.58
N SER A 213 -0.22 -3.37 19.18
CA SER A 213 0.13 -4.32 18.13
C SER A 213 0.01 -5.74 18.68
N ARG A 214 -0.74 -6.60 17.99
CA ARG A 214 -0.93 -8.01 18.31
C ARG A 214 -0.52 -8.85 17.13
N ALA A 215 -0.15 -10.10 17.36
CA ALA A 215 0.12 -11.04 16.30
C ALA A 215 -1.08 -11.97 16.09
N ARG A 216 -1.30 -12.36 14.83
CA ARG A 216 -2.17 -13.46 14.44
C ARG A 216 -1.34 -14.51 13.74
N ILE A 217 -1.50 -15.76 14.14
CA ILE A 217 -0.82 -16.90 13.52
C ILE A 217 -1.59 -17.28 12.26
N ASP A 218 -0.88 -17.34 11.13
CA ASP A 218 -1.45 -17.74 9.85
C ASP A 218 -1.16 -19.21 9.54
N GLU A 219 0.00 -19.71 9.97
CA GLU A 219 0.45 -21.08 9.69
C GLU A 219 1.34 -21.62 10.82
N ILE A 220 1.11 -22.88 11.19
CA ILE A 220 1.98 -23.64 12.09
C ILE A 220 3.01 -24.36 11.22
N VAL A 221 4.28 -23.99 11.38
CA VAL A 221 5.37 -24.54 10.59
C VAL A 221 5.88 -25.85 11.20
N GLY A 222 5.82 -25.98 12.53
CA GLY A 222 6.14 -27.21 13.28
C GLY A 222 7.29 -27.02 14.27
N ASN A 223 8.09 -28.07 14.52
CA ASN A 223 9.16 -28.00 15.52
C ASN A 223 10.37 -27.20 15.00
N PRO A 224 10.85 -26.16 15.70
CA PRO A 224 12.01 -25.37 15.27
C PRO A 224 13.33 -26.17 15.22
N ALA A 225 13.43 -27.30 15.91
CA ALA A 225 14.61 -28.17 15.93
C ALA A 225 14.69 -29.14 14.74
N ASP A 226 13.64 -29.25 13.92
CA ASP A 226 13.65 -30.12 12.76
C ASP A 226 14.57 -29.58 11.66
N GLN A 227 15.30 -30.47 10.97
CA GLN A 227 16.28 -30.09 9.93
C GLN A 227 15.71 -29.17 8.83
N ARG A 228 14.46 -29.43 8.42
CA ARG A 228 13.75 -28.59 7.43
C ARG A 228 13.51 -27.17 7.96
N GLN A 229 13.18 -27.06 9.24
CA GLN A 229 12.82 -25.78 9.86
C GLN A 229 14.05 -24.95 10.20
N ILE A 230 15.17 -25.58 10.57
CA ILE A 230 16.47 -24.89 10.70
C ILE A 230 16.83 -24.18 9.39
N SER A 231 16.62 -24.84 8.24
CA SER A 231 16.87 -24.25 6.94
C SER A 231 15.93 -23.06 6.66
N LEU A 232 14.64 -23.22 6.96
CA LEU A 232 13.65 -22.14 6.78
C LEU A 232 13.97 -20.92 7.66
N ILE A 233 14.36 -21.15 8.91
CA ILE A 233 14.82 -20.10 9.83
C ILE A 233 16.02 -19.35 9.25
N ALA A 234 17.00 -20.07 8.70
CA ALA A 234 18.18 -19.45 8.10
C ALA A 234 17.83 -18.61 6.85
N VAL A 235 16.99 -19.14 5.97
CA VAL A 235 16.48 -18.43 4.78
C VAL A 235 15.79 -17.14 5.21
N HIS A 236 14.93 -17.20 6.23
CA HIS A 236 14.23 -16.04 6.77
C HIS A 236 15.16 -15.02 7.43
N ALA A 237 16.08 -15.47 8.29
CA ALA A 237 17.02 -14.61 9.01
C ALA A 237 17.96 -13.84 8.07
N HIS A 238 18.29 -14.44 6.92
CA HIS A 238 19.09 -13.80 5.88
C HIS A 238 18.26 -13.02 4.84
N GLY A 239 16.93 -12.97 4.99
CA GLY A 239 16.03 -12.27 4.08
C GLY A 239 16.06 -12.85 2.66
N LEU A 240 16.34 -14.14 2.53
CA LEU A 240 16.39 -14.84 1.25
C LEU A 240 14.97 -15.11 0.74
N PRO A 241 14.72 -15.02 -0.58
CA PRO A 241 13.42 -15.36 -1.15
C PRO A 241 13.08 -16.84 -0.95
N GLU A 242 11.90 -17.11 -0.38
CA GLU A 242 11.36 -18.47 -0.20
C GLU A 242 10.45 -18.91 -1.36
N GLU A 243 9.81 -17.95 -2.04
CA GLU A 243 8.86 -18.20 -3.11
C GLU A 243 9.41 -17.71 -4.46
N PHE A 244 9.17 -18.48 -5.53
CA PHE A 244 9.42 -18.01 -6.89
C PHE A 244 8.55 -16.79 -7.20
N SER A 245 9.08 -15.90 -8.05
CA SER A 245 8.28 -14.75 -8.49
C SER A 245 7.07 -15.21 -9.28
N LYS A 246 5.95 -14.49 -9.17
CA LYS A 246 4.73 -14.78 -9.94
C LYS A 246 5.02 -14.87 -11.44
N ALA A 247 5.84 -13.96 -11.96
CA ALA A 247 6.25 -13.96 -13.37
C ALA A 247 7.00 -15.23 -13.76
N ALA A 248 7.91 -15.73 -12.91
CA ALA A 248 8.64 -16.97 -13.17
C ALA A 248 7.72 -18.21 -13.14
N LEU A 249 6.70 -18.20 -12.28
CA LEU A 249 5.69 -19.28 -12.25
C LEU A 249 4.78 -19.22 -13.48
N GLU A 250 4.32 -18.03 -13.87
CA GLU A 250 3.51 -17.83 -15.09
C GLU A 250 4.28 -18.25 -16.34
N GLU A 251 5.54 -17.85 -16.47
CA GLU A 251 6.42 -18.30 -17.56
C GLU A 251 6.56 -19.82 -17.56
N ALA A 252 6.78 -20.44 -16.39
CA ALA A 252 6.90 -21.89 -16.29
C ALA A 252 5.61 -22.63 -16.67
N ASP A 253 4.45 -22.09 -16.33
CA ASP A 253 3.14 -22.66 -16.69
C ASP A 253 2.82 -22.53 -18.18
N GLU A 254 3.37 -21.53 -18.86
CA GLU A 254 3.23 -21.30 -20.31
C GLU A 254 4.17 -22.15 -21.18
N LEU A 255 5.16 -22.83 -20.57
CA LEU A 255 6.12 -23.63 -21.32
C LEU A 255 5.49 -24.89 -21.93
N GLU A 256 5.57 -24.99 -23.25
CA GLU A 256 5.20 -26.21 -23.97
C GLU A 256 6.30 -27.30 -23.83
N PRO A 257 5.91 -28.59 -23.85
CA PRO A 257 6.87 -29.69 -23.91
C PRO A 257 7.84 -29.54 -25.08
N ILE A 258 9.12 -29.76 -24.83
CA ILE A 258 10.16 -29.63 -25.86
C ILE A 258 9.90 -30.61 -27.01
N VAL A 259 9.75 -30.07 -28.21
CA VAL A 259 9.72 -30.85 -29.46
C VAL A 259 11.15 -31.22 -29.87
N ALA A 260 11.39 -32.50 -30.16
CA ALA A 260 12.73 -33.02 -30.48
C ALA A 260 13.27 -32.59 -31.87
N THR A 261 12.49 -31.84 -32.64
CA THR A 261 12.81 -31.45 -34.02
C THR A 261 14.11 -30.66 -34.10
N GLY A 262 15.04 -31.09 -34.96
CA GLY A 262 16.33 -30.42 -35.18
C GLY A 262 17.41 -30.70 -34.13
N ARG A 263 17.18 -31.61 -33.18
CA ARG A 263 18.16 -32.01 -32.17
C ARG A 263 18.83 -33.34 -32.55
N ALA A 264 20.09 -33.52 -32.14
CA ALA A 264 20.77 -34.81 -32.26
C ALA A 264 20.09 -35.85 -31.34
N ASP A 265 19.77 -37.02 -31.88
CA ASP A 265 19.11 -38.08 -31.12
C ASP A 265 20.13 -38.88 -30.30
N LEU A 266 20.21 -38.56 -29.01
CA LEU A 266 21.08 -39.23 -28.05
C LEU A 266 20.34 -40.25 -27.18
N ARG A 267 19.07 -40.58 -27.49
CA ARG A 267 18.23 -41.46 -26.66
C ARG A 267 18.75 -42.91 -26.59
N ASN A 268 19.61 -43.30 -27.53
CA ASN A 268 20.25 -44.62 -27.57
C ASN A 268 21.57 -44.69 -26.77
N LEU A 269 22.04 -43.56 -26.21
CA LEU A 269 23.21 -43.54 -25.35
C LEU A 269 22.81 -43.76 -23.90
N ALA A 270 23.60 -44.54 -23.16
CA ALA A 270 23.43 -44.75 -21.73
C ALA A 270 23.92 -43.52 -20.94
N LEU A 271 23.21 -42.40 -21.07
CA LEU A 271 23.45 -41.21 -20.27
C LEU A 271 23.09 -41.50 -18.80
N VAL A 272 23.99 -41.16 -17.90
CA VAL A 272 23.79 -41.29 -16.45
C VAL A 272 23.76 -39.90 -15.83
N THR A 273 22.85 -39.70 -14.88
CA THR A 273 22.68 -38.48 -14.08
C THR A 273 23.21 -38.68 -12.67
#